data_AF-A0A6L3MMT8-F1
#
_entry.id   AF-A0A6L3MMT8-F1
#
_cell.length_a   1.000
_cell.length_b   1.000
_cell.length_c   1.000
_cell.angle_alpha   90.00
_cell.angle_beta   90.00
_cell.angle_gamma   90.00
#
_symmetry.space_group_name_H-M   'P 1'
#
loop_
_entity.id
_entity.type
_entity.pdbx_description
1 polymer ?
#
loop_
_entity_poly.entity_id
_entity_poly.type
_entity_poly.pdbx_seq_one_letter_code
_entity_poly.pdbx_strand_id
1 'polypeptide(L)'
;MITIGMKNVAPSAEHPTHHVYVFAVDASSVRPFIFEESIGGGHAELGGSIALRMCDLDGWPGDWRAHLRQAGCEDAIAVIEAVADERQAVDAVLALWTAGG
;
A
#
# COMPACT_ATOMS: atom_id res chain seq x y z
N MET A 1 -11.88 -4.46 3.35
CA MET A 1 -10.43 -4.16 3.36
C MET A 1 -9.63 -5.40 3.72
N ILE A 2 -8.58 -5.70 2.97
CA ILE A 2 -7.62 -6.79 3.17
C ILE A 2 -6.21 -6.17 3.11
N THR A 3 -5.39 -6.43 4.13
CA THR A 3 -3.98 -6.01 4.13
C THR A 3 -3.17 -6.94 3.23
N ILE A 4 -2.58 -6.36 2.18
CA ILE A 4 -1.77 -7.10 1.20
C ILE A 4 -0.34 -7.25 1.73
N GLY A 5 0.20 -6.20 2.35
CA GLY A 5 1.49 -6.26 3.02
C GLY A 5 1.67 -5.15 4.03
N MET A 6 2.54 -5.44 4.99
CA MET A 6 2.93 -4.54 6.06
C MET A 6 4.38 -4.82 6.41
N LYS A 7 5.21 -3.79 6.45
CA LYS A 7 6.62 -3.94 6.77
C LYS A 7 7.14 -2.78 7.57
N ASN A 8 7.83 -3.10 8.67
CA ASN A 8 8.63 -2.13 9.42
C ASN A 8 9.95 -1.94 8.69
N VAL A 9 10.21 -0.71 8.23
CA VAL A 9 11.46 -0.30 7.57
C VAL A 9 12.43 0.36 8.55
N ALA A 10 12.11 0.40 9.84
CA ALA A 10 13.04 0.86 10.84
C ALA A 10 14.28 -0.07 10.94
N PRO A 11 15.47 0.45 11.23
CA PRO A 11 15.75 1.87 11.51
C PRO A 11 15.67 2.74 10.26
N SER A 12 15.07 3.92 10.41
CA SER A 12 14.93 4.93 9.35
C SER A 12 15.31 6.31 9.87
N ALA A 13 15.39 7.31 8.98
CA ALA A 13 15.62 8.70 9.37
C ALA A 13 14.50 9.27 10.26
N GLU A 14 13.27 8.81 10.06
CA GLU A 14 12.08 9.27 10.80
C GLU A 14 11.99 8.66 12.20
N HIS A 15 12.31 7.38 12.34
CA HIS A 15 12.24 6.69 13.63
C HIS A 15 13.20 5.49 13.72
N PRO A 16 13.87 5.29 14.88
CA PRO A 16 14.86 4.21 15.03
C PRO A 16 14.25 2.81 15.11
N THR A 17 12.99 2.68 15.52
CA THR A 17 12.39 1.35 15.81
C THR A 17 11.03 1.10 15.17
N HIS A 18 10.36 2.14 14.68
CA HIS A 18 8.98 2.04 14.20
C HIS A 18 8.72 3.02 13.07
N HIS A 19 8.82 2.51 11.85
CA HIS A 19 8.43 3.19 10.64
C HIS A 19 7.82 2.11 9.73
N VAL A 20 6.50 2.03 9.69
CA VAL A 20 5.77 0.94 9.07
C VAL A 20 5.01 1.45 7.87
N TYR A 21 5.21 0.77 6.74
CA TYR A 21 4.40 0.95 5.54
C TYR A 21 3.39 -0.18 5.44
N VAL A 22 2.14 0.18 5.16
CA VAL A 22 1.03 -0.74 4.94
C VAL A 22 0.45 -0.48 3.56
N PHE A 23 0.17 -1.56 2.83
CA PHE A 23 -0.65 -1.52 1.63
C PHE A 23 -1.84 -2.46 1.81
N ALA A 24 -3.04 -1.93 1.61
CA ALA A 24 -4.29 -2.67 1.74
C ALA A 24 -5.21 -2.38 0.55
N VAL A 25 -6.11 -3.32 0.28
CA VAL A 25 -7.11 -3.20 -0.78
C VAL A 25 -8.51 -3.37 -0.21
N ASP A 26 -9.44 -2.50 -0.61
CA ASP A 26 -10.86 -2.63 -0.28
C ASP A 26 -11.73 -2.72 -1.54
N ALA A 27 -12.07 -3.94 -1.94
CA ALA A 27 -12.80 -4.22 -3.18
C ALA A 27 -14.25 -3.67 -3.20
N SER A 28 -14.81 -3.32 -2.03
CA SER A 28 -16.12 -2.68 -1.93
C SER A 28 -16.07 -1.15 -1.94
N SER A 29 -14.87 -0.55 -1.90
CA SER A 29 -14.68 0.89 -1.86
C SER A 29 -14.63 1.48 -3.27
N VAL A 30 -15.08 2.74 -3.40
CA VAL A 30 -14.87 3.56 -4.61
C VAL A 30 -13.43 4.06 -4.74
N ARG A 31 -12.57 3.81 -3.76
CA ARG A 31 -11.13 4.09 -3.74
C ARG A 31 -10.44 2.86 -3.15
N PRO A 32 -10.16 1.85 -3.97
CA PRO A 32 -9.81 0.54 -3.45
C PRO A 32 -8.37 0.45 -2.95
N PHE A 33 -7.45 1.32 -3.37
CA PHE A 33 -6.03 1.25 -2.99
C PHE A 33 -5.77 2.09 -1.75
N ILE A 34 -5.38 1.45 -0.65
CA ILE A 34 -5.16 2.09 0.64
C ILE A 34 -3.68 2.01 0.99
N PHE A 35 -3.08 3.18 1.24
CA PHE A 35 -1.68 3.35 1.58
C PHE A 35 -1.60 3.95 2.96
N GLU A 36 -0.94 3.27 3.89
CA GLU A 36 -0.75 3.77 5.25
C GLU A 36 0.72 3.80 5.62
N GLU A 37 1.08 4.81 6.39
CA GLU A 37 2.39 5.01 6.99
C GLU A 37 2.19 5.30 8.47
N SER A 38 2.91 4.58 9.33
CA SER A 38 2.88 4.75 10.79
C SER A 38 4.30 4.89 11.31
N ILE A 39 4.57 6.00 11.98
CA ILE A 39 5.89 6.41 12.48
C ILE A 39 5.77 6.65 13.99
N GLY A 40 6.73 6.14 14.76
CA GLY A 40 6.83 6.43 16.20
C GLY A 40 6.26 5.36 17.11
N GLY A 41 5.08 4.79 16.82
CA GLY A 41 4.44 3.78 17.67
C GLY A 41 3.96 4.35 19.02
N GLY A 42 2.66 4.46 19.27
CA GLY A 42 2.08 4.89 20.57
C GLY A 42 1.36 6.26 20.58
N HIS A 43 1.46 7.03 21.67
CA HIS A 43 0.62 8.23 21.87
C HIS A 43 0.98 9.45 20.99
N ALA A 44 2.08 9.36 20.23
CA ALA A 44 2.59 10.41 19.34
C ALA A 44 2.85 9.86 17.92
N GLU A 45 1.98 8.98 17.43
CA GLU A 45 2.08 8.40 16.08
C GLU A 45 2.04 9.53 15.04
N LEU A 46 3.05 9.53 14.18
CA LEU A 46 3.12 10.33 12.96
C LEU A 46 2.80 9.42 11.76
N GLY A 47 2.51 10.02 10.61
CA GLY A 47 2.11 9.32 9.40
C GLY A 47 0.64 9.56 9.05
N GLY A 48 0.05 8.66 8.27
CA GLY A 48 -1.31 8.83 7.78
C GLY A 48 -1.78 7.68 6.89
N SER A 49 -3.05 7.73 6.50
CA SER A 49 -3.66 6.79 5.56
C SER A 49 -4.36 7.55 4.44
N ILE A 50 -4.22 7.07 3.21
CA ILE A 50 -4.90 7.61 2.03
C ILE A 50 -5.49 6.48 1.20
N ALA A 51 -6.74 6.67 0.77
CA ALA A 51 -7.43 5.79 -0.17
C ALA A 51 -7.51 6.46 -1.54
N LEU A 52 -7.06 5.76 -2.59
CA LEU A 52 -6.97 6.25 -3.96
C LEU A 52 -7.71 5.33 -4.93
N ARG A 53 -8.17 5.92 -6.04
CA ARG A 53 -8.56 5.19 -7.25
C ARG A 53 -7.33 4.90 -8.09
N MET A 54 -7.43 3.92 -8.98
CA MET A 54 -6.38 3.60 -9.94
C MET A 54 -5.93 4.83 -10.75
N CYS A 55 -6.89 5.64 -11.21
CA CYS A 55 -6.60 6.84 -12.00
C CYS A 55 -5.89 7.95 -11.22
N ASP A 56 -5.94 7.90 -9.88
CA ASP A 56 -5.35 8.91 -9.01
C ASP A 56 -3.93 8.50 -8.56
N LEU A 57 -3.50 7.26 -8.83
CA LEU A 57 -2.23 6.70 -8.37
C LEU A 57 -1.01 7.48 -8.89
N ASP A 58 -0.92 7.69 -10.20
CA ASP A 58 0.23 8.41 -10.80
C ASP A 58 0.20 9.92 -10.50
N GLY A 59 -0.95 10.46 -10.09
CA GLY A 59 -1.08 11.85 -9.65
C GLY A 59 -0.76 12.08 -8.18
N TRP A 60 -0.63 11.01 -7.38
CA TRP A 60 -0.38 11.11 -5.96
C TRP A 60 1.12 11.38 -5.67
N PRO A 61 1.47 12.43 -4.90
CA PRO A 61 2.87 12.76 -4.61
C PRO A 61 3.62 11.74 -3.75
N GLY A 62 2.92 10.77 -3.13
CA GLY A 62 3.55 9.76 -2.29
C GLY A 62 4.26 8.63 -3.05
N ASP A 63 4.23 8.64 -4.39
CA ASP A 63 4.78 7.58 -5.25
C ASP A 63 4.35 6.18 -4.80
N TRP A 64 3.18 5.76 -5.27
CA TRP A 64 2.60 4.46 -4.90
C TRP A 64 3.55 3.28 -5.16
N ARG A 65 4.45 3.37 -6.14
CA ARG A 65 5.43 2.30 -6.42
C ARG A 65 6.48 2.22 -5.34
N ALA A 66 6.98 3.37 -4.87
CA ALA A 66 7.91 3.42 -3.75
C ALA A 66 7.26 2.88 -2.47
N HIS A 67 6.02 3.30 -2.20
CA HIS A 67 5.25 2.83 -1.03
C HIS A 67 5.06 1.31 -1.04
N LEU A 68 4.68 0.71 -2.17
CA LEU A 68 4.52 -0.75 -2.29
C LEU A 68 5.83 -1.48 -2.00
N ARG A 69 6.97 -0.99 -2.49
CA ARG A 69 8.28 -1.59 -2.18
C ARG A 69 8.61 -1.51 -0.68
N GLN A 70 8.29 -0.40 -0.04
CA GLN A 70 8.50 -0.24 1.40
C GLN A 70 7.58 -1.16 2.21
N ALA A 71 6.34 -1.38 1.75
CA ALA A 71 5.39 -2.31 2.35
C ALA A 71 5.70 -3.80 2.06
N GLY A 72 6.66 -4.11 1.18
CA GLY A 72 7.00 -5.48 0.76
C GLY A 72 6.01 -6.07 -0.25
N CYS A 73 5.41 -5.23 -1.08
CA CYS A 73 4.42 -5.57 -2.10
C CYS A 73 4.91 -5.22 -3.51
N GLU A 74 6.20 -5.36 -3.80
CA GLU A 74 6.78 -5.00 -5.11
C GLU A 74 6.14 -5.75 -6.28
N ASP A 75 5.73 -7.00 -6.09
CA ASP A 75 5.07 -7.82 -7.10
C ASP A 75 3.70 -7.26 -7.51
N ALA A 76 3.01 -6.56 -6.61
CA ALA A 76 1.74 -5.92 -6.90
C ALA A 76 1.88 -4.74 -7.88
N ILE A 77 3.06 -4.14 -8.00
CA ILE A 77 3.33 -3.02 -8.92
C ILE A 77 3.09 -3.48 -10.36
N ALA A 78 3.75 -4.58 -10.76
CA ALA A 78 3.65 -5.09 -12.12
C ALA A 78 2.20 -5.50 -12.48
N VAL A 79 1.48 -6.04 -11.50
CA VAL A 79 0.08 -6.46 -11.68
C VAL A 79 -0.85 -5.27 -11.86
N ILE A 80 -0.68 -4.20 -11.09
CA ILE A 80 -1.45 -2.96 -11.22
C ILE A 80 -1.14 -2.27 -12.56
N GLU A 81 0.13 -2.24 -12.99
CA GLU A 81 0.53 -1.62 -14.27
C GLU A 81 0.07 -2.40 -15.51
N ALA A 82 -0.13 -3.72 -15.39
CA ALA A 82 -0.47 -4.58 -16.52
C ALA A 82 -1.94 -4.47 -16.98
N VAL A 83 -2.79 -3.81 -16.19
CA VAL A 83 -4.23 -3.71 -16.45
C VAL A 83 -4.66 -2.25 -16.57
N ALA A 84 -5.68 -1.98 -17.37
CA ALA A 84 -6.23 -0.63 -17.54
C ALA A 84 -7.48 -0.38 -16.69
N ASP A 85 -8.06 -1.43 -16.12
CA ASP A 85 -9.32 -1.41 -15.38
C ASP A 85 -9.08 -1.60 -13.88
N GLU A 86 -9.69 -0.74 -13.07
CA GLU A 86 -9.51 -0.74 -11.62
C GLU A 86 -10.00 -2.04 -10.97
N ARG A 87 -11.11 -2.60 -11.47
CA ARG A 87 -11.64 -3.85 -10.92
C ARG A 87 -10.69 -5.01 -11.19
N GLN A 88 -10.16 -5.10 -12.41
CA GLN A 88 -9.15 -6.10 -12.76
C GLN A 88 -7.87 -5.93 -11.93
N ALA A 89 -7.44 -4.70 -11.64
CA ALA A 89 -6.27 -4.44 -10.80
C ALA A 89 -6.49 -4.96 -9.37
N VAL A 90 -7.65 -4.65 -8.79
CA VAL A 90 -8.05 -5.14 -7.46
C VAL A 90 -8.08 -6.66 -7.42
N ASP A 91 -8.78 -7.30 -8.38
CA ASP A 91 -8.92 -8.75 -8.42
C ASP A 91 -7.55 -9.44 -8.58
N ALA A 92 -6.65 -8.87 -9.39
CA ALA A 92 -5.32 -9.42 -9.60
C ALA A 92 -4.38 -9.26 -8.40
N VAL A 93 -4.46 -8.14 -7.67
CA VAL A 93 -3.73 -7.96 -6.39
C VAL A 93 -4.22 -8.97 -5.34
N LEU A 94 -5.53 -9.19 -5.25
CA LEU A 94 -6.11 -10.17 -4.33
C LEU A 94 -5.73 -11.61 -4.68
N ALA A 95 -5.66 -11.93 -5.97
CA ALA A 95 -5.18 -13.22 -6.45
C ALA A 95 -3.70 -13.46 -6.09
N LEU A 96 -2.85 -12.44 -6.25
CA LEU A 96 -1.44 -12.49 -5.86
C LEU A 96 -1.28 -12.78 -4.36
N TRP A 97 -2.04 -12.08 -3.52
CA TRP A 97 -2.02 -12.27 -2.06
C TRP A 97 -2.46 -13.68 -1.66
N THR A 98 -3.51 -14.21 -2.29
CA THR A 98 -4.03 -15.56 -2.00
C THR A 98 -3.05 -16.67 -2.43
N ALA A 99 -2.25 -16.43 -3.47
CA ALA A 99 -1.29 -17.41 -3.99
C ALA A 99 0.02 -17.49 -3.18
N GLY A 100 0.37 -16.44 -2.44
CA GLY A 100 1.60 -16.36 -1.64
C GLY A 100 1.40 -16.43 -0.11
N GLY A 101 0.14 -16.48 0.36
CA GLY A 101 -0.23 -16.52 1.78
C GLY A 101 -0.31 -17.91 2.39
#